data_AF-A0A2R4WF80-F1
#
_entry.id   AF-A0A2R4WF80-F1
#
_cell.length_a   1.000
_cell.length_b   1.000
_cell.length_c   1.000
_cell.angle_alpha   90.00
_cell.angle_beta   90.00
_cell.angle_gamma   90.00
#
_symmetry.space_group_name_H-M   'P 1'
#
loop_
_entity.id
_entity.type
_entity.pdbx_description
1 polymer ?
#
loop_
_entity_poly.entity_id
_entity_poly.type
_entity_poly.pdbx_seq_one_letter_code
_entity_poly.pdbx_strand_id
1 'polypeptide(L)'
;MTQSRDHTLIAGSGLFDVNYYLLESPDVVADGCDPLVHFCRFGAREGRRPNLYLDPAWYAALYLGGNPEGVNPVCHYIRIGERAGFRPACTFDPAWYARTYGLAPGTSALRHYLTHRRSQLYAPNALFDIAFYLERYGAEIGPNRDAFAHLLRHGARRDLDASPNFDAGAYRARHRIPSAPASALIADQEACNPLIHRLKREAEDEHAQRQAAGRPAWWRRLLRNG
;
A
#
# COMPACT_ATOMS: atom_id res chain seq x y z
N MET A 1 -6.70 11.11 -29.62
CA MET A 1 -6.80 11.61 -28.23
C MET A 1 -5.43 11.43 -27.58
N THR A 2 -4.75 12.50 -27.20
CA THR A 2 -3.42 12.43 -26.57
C THR A 2 -3.57 11.83 -25.17
N GLN A 3 -2.88 10.71 -24.89
CA GLN A 3 -2.84 10.16 -23.54
C GLN A 3 -2.23 11.19 -22.58
N SER A 4 -2.86 11.39 -21.41
CA SER A 4 -2.34 12.28 -20.36
C SER A 4 -0.93 11.84 -19.93
N ARG A 5 -0.07 12.79 -19.53
CA ARG A 5 1.26 12.48 -18.95
C ARG A 5 1.16 11.52 -17.76
N ASP A 6 0.09 11.61 -16.97
CA ASP A 6 -0.18 10.71 -15.85
C ASP A 6 -0.49 9.29 -16.32
N HIS A 7 -1.24 9.16 -17.42
CA HIS A 7 -1.59 7.86 -17.99
C HIS A 7 -0.34 7.09 -18.41
N THR A 8 0.54 7.72 -19.21
CA THR A 8 1.79 7.07 -19.66
C THR A 8 2.68 6.68 -18.48
N LEU A 9 2.78 7.55 -17.47
CA LEU A 9 3.59 7.29 -16.28
C LEU A 9 3.06 6.10 -15.47
N ILE A 10 1.76 6.09 -15.17
CA ILE A 10 1.14 5.03 -14.37
C ILE A 10 1.14 3.70 -15.16
N ALA A 11 0.81 3.72 -16.45
CA ALA A 11 0.88 2.54 -17.32
C ALA A 11 2.28 1.91 -17.32
N GLY A 12 3.33 2.72 -17.52
CA GLY A 12 4.71 2.25 -17.58
C GLY A 12 5.28 1.77 -16.24
N SER A 13 4.67 2.18 -15.12
CA SER A 13 5.15 1.85 -13.78
C SER A 13 4.90 0.39 -13.38
N GLY A 14 3.86 -0.26 -13.93
CA GLY A 14 3.40 -1.58 -13.47
C GLY A 14 2.66 -1.54 -12.12
N LEU A 15 2.29 -0.36 -11.61
CA LEU A 15 1.60 -0.20 -10.33
C LEU A 15 0.07 -0.14 -10.46
N PHE A 16 -0.49 -0.22 -11.66
CA PHE A 16 -1.93 -0.25 -11.88
C PHE A 16 -2.38 -1.68 -12.22
N ASP A 17 -3.16 -2.28 -11.34
CA ASP A 17 -3.75 -3.60 -11.50
C ASP A 17 -5.20 -3.42 -11.97
N VAL A 18 -5.42 -3.61 -13.27
CA VAL A 18 -6.74 -3.42 -13.91
C VAL A 18 -7.81 -4.30 -13.27
N ASN A 19 -7.47 -5.56 -12.95
CA ASN A 19 -8.42 -6.51 -12.39
C ASN A 19 -8.83 -6.09 -10.98
N TYR A 20 -7.85 -5.68 -10.17
CA TYR A 20 -8.12 -5.13 -8.85
C TYR A 20 -9.00 -3.87 -8.95
N TYR A 21 -8.65 -2.94 -9.83
CA TYR A 21 -9.37 -1.68 -9.95
C TYR A 21 -10.84 -1.87 -10.37
N LEU A 22 -11.10 -2.75 -11.33
CA LEU A 22 -12.46 -3.07 -11.77
C LEU A 22 -13.28 -3.79 -10.70
N LEU A 23 -12.64 -4.67 -9.90
CA LEU A 23 -13.32 -5.34 -8.79
C LEU A 23 -13.81 -4.34 -7.73
N GLU A 24 -13.02 -3.29 -7.48
CA GLU A 24 -13.34 -2.24 -6.50
C GLU A 24 -14.13 -1.06 -7.10
N SER A 25 -14.39 -1.06 -8.41
CA SER A 25 -15.05 0.04 -9.12
C SER A 25 -16.21 -0.46 -9.99
N PRO A 26 -17.32 -0.95 -9.40
CA PRO A 26 -18.47 -1.47 -10.16
C PRO A 26 -19.09 -0.43 -11.11
N ASP A 27 -19.03 0.84 -10.75
CA ASP A 27 -19.46 1.98 -11.55
C ASP A 27 -18.65 2.09 -12.86
N VAL A 28 -17.34 1.91 -12.79
CA VAL A 28 -16.46 1.95 -13.97
C VAL A 28 -16.73 0.78 -14.92
N VAL A 29 -17.08 -0.39 -14.36
CA VAL A 29 -17.50 -1.56 -15.15
C VAL A 29 -18.80 -1.25 -15.90
N ALA A 30 -19.79 -0.67 -15.21
CA ALA A 30 -21.09 -0.36 -15.78
C ALA A 30 -20.99 0.65 -16.95
N ASP A 31 -20.09 1.62 -16.83
CA ASP A 31 -19.89 2.67 -17.83
C ASP A 31 -19.01 2.23 -19.02
N GLY A 32 -18.41 1.03 -18.98
CA GLY A 32 -17.53 0.52 -20.04
C GLY A 32 -16.28 1.38 -20.30
N CYS A 33 -15.88 2.20 -19.32
CA CYS A 33 -14.76 3.11 -19.45
C CYS A 33 -13.41 2.38 -19.37
N ASP A 34 -12.39 2.92 -20.06
CA ASP A 34 -11.02 2.46 -19.85
C ASP A 34 -10.60 2.71 -18.37
N PRO A 35 -10.23 1.65 -17.62
CA PRO A 35 -10.01 1.77 -16.18
C PRO A 35 -8.86 2.71 -15.81
N LEU A 36 -7.79 2.73 -16.61
CA LEU A 36 -6.65 3.58 -16.32
C LEU A 36 -6.95 5.04 -16.67
N VAL A 37 -7.66 5.29 -17.77
CA VAL A 37 -8.16 6.63 -18.11
C VAL A 37 -9.09 7.15 -17.01
N HIS A 38 -10.02 6.32 -16.54
CA HIS A 38 -10.90 6.68 -15.43
C HIS A 38 -10.08 6.99 -14.17
N PHE A 39 -9.12 6.13 -13.82
CA PHE A 39 -8.28 6.33 -12.65
C PHE A 39 -7.50 7.65 -12.71
N CYS A 40 -6.88 7.95 -13.84
CA CYS A 40 -6.12 9.19 -14.03
C CYS A 40 -7.00 10.44 -13.98
N ARG A 41 -8.26 10.36 -14.44
CA ARG A 41 -9.19 11.50 -14.45
C ARG A 41 -9.88 11.74 -13.11
N PHE A 42 -10.29 10.67 -12.44
CA PHE A 42 -11.17 10.73 -11.28
C PHE A 42 -10.63 9.88 -10.12
N GLY A 43 -10.31 8.61 -10.38
CA GLY A 43 -10.03 7.64 -9.33
C GLY A 43 -8.92 8.04 -8.35
N ALA A 44 -7.83 8.65 -8.84
CA ALA A 44 -6.74 9.13 -7.97
C ALA A 44 -7.18 10.24 -7.00
N ARG A 45 -8.08 11.14 -7.43
CA ARG A 45 -8.63 12.24 -6.59
C ARG A 45 -9.70 11.72 -5.62
N GLU A 46 -10.43 10.68 -6.03
CA GLU A 46 -11.38 9.96 -5.18
C GLU A 46 -10.70 9.04 -4.15
N GLY A 47 -9.37 8.93 -4.20
CA GLY A 47 -8.62 8.06 -3.29
C GLY A 47 -8.72 6.57 -3.62
N ARG A 48 -9.21 6.20 -4.81
CA ARG A 48 -9.27 4.81 -5.24
C ARG A 48 -7.88 4.22 -5.34
N ARG A 49 -7.75 2.92 -5.06
CA ARG A 49 -6.47 2.25 -5.03
C ARG A 49 -6.12 1.65 -6.40
N PRO A 50 -4.93 1.90 -6.97
CA PRO A 50 -4.53 1.28 -8.23
C PRO A 50 -4.12 -0.20 -8.04
N ASN A 51 -3.79 -0.61 -6.82
CA ASN A 51 -3.51 -1.98 -6.40
C ASN A 51 -3.66 -2.08 -4.87
N LEU A 52 -3.61 -3.29 -4.31
CA LEU A 52 -3.80 -3.55 -2.87
C LEU A 52 -2.73 -2.92 -1.94
N TYR A 53 -1.57 -2.54 -2.49
CA TYR A 53 -0.36 -2.14 -1.76
C TYR A 53 0.00 -0.67 -1.98
N LEU A 54 -0.89 0.12 -2.61
CA LEU A 54 -0.77 1.57 -2.75
C LEU A 54 -2.12 2.20 -2.44
N ASP A 55 -2.15 3.04 -1.41
CA ASP A 55 -3.33 3.77 -0.96
C ASP A 55 -3.12 5.28 -1.19
N PRO A 56 -3.68 5.86 -2.28
CA PRO A 56 -3.50 7.27 -2.58
C PRO A 56 -4.04 8.22 -1.50
N ALA A 57 -5.15 7.87 -0.84
CA ALA A 57 -5.75 8.70 0.19
C ALA A 57 -4.87 8.73 1.45
N TRP A 58 -4.42 7.56 1.91
CA TRP A 58 -3.50 7.44 3.03
C TRP A 58 -2.14 8.10 2.73
N TYR A 59 -1.60 7.88 1.54
CA TYR A 59 -0.34 8.47 1.10
C TYR A 59 -0.42 10.01 1.06
N ALA A 60 -1.51 10.55 0.51
CA ALA A 60 -1.76 11.99 0.44
C ALA A 60 -1.87 12.62 1.82
N ALA A 61 -2.60 11.98 2.74
CA ALA A 61 -2.74 12.44 4.11
C ALA A 61 -1.37 12.51 4.81
N LEU A 62 -0.54 11.46 4.66
CA LEU A 62 0.72 11.38 5.37
C LEU A 62 1.83 12.23 4.73
N TYR A 63 2.00 12.21 3.41
CA TYR A 63 3.18 12.80 2.76
C TYR A 63 2.90 14.09 1.96
N LEU A 64 1.64 14.37 1.62
CA LEU A 64 1.25 15.52 0.79
C LEU A 64 0.42 16.56 1.56
N GLY A 65 0.35 16.47 2.89
CA GLY A 65 -0.38 17.43 3.72
C GLY A 65 -1.87 17.51 3.38
N GLY A 66 -2.50 16.36 3.08
CA GLY A 66 -3.90 16.31 2.64
C GLY A 66 -4.12 16.68 1.16
N ASN A 67 -3.04 16.92 0.42
CA ASN A 67 -3.03 17.14 -1.03
C ASN A 67 -3.91 18.32 -1.54
N PRO A 68 -3.79 19.53 -0.96
CA PRO A 68 -4.57 20.70 -1.38
C PRO A 68 -4.29 21.13 -2.83
N GLU A 69 -3.10 20.83 -3.34
CA GLU A 69 -2.67 21.15 -4.71
C GLU A 69 -3.23 20.19 -5.76
N GLY A 70 -3.93 19.12 -5.35
CA GLY A 70 -4.53 18.16 -6.27
C GLY A 70 -3.52 17.32 -7.06
N VAL A 71 -2.32 17.13 -6.51
CA VAL A 71 -1.29 16.28 -7.12
C VAL A 71 -1.79 14.84 -7.16
N ASN A 72 -1.61 14.14 -8.28
CA ASN A 72 -1.91 12.71 -8.34
C ASN A 72 -0.93 11.94 -7.41
N PRO A 73 -1.39 11.32 -6.30
CA PRO A 73 -0.49 10.72 -5.31
C PRO A 73 0.32 9.56 -5.89
N VAL A 74 -0.23 8.82 -6.85
CA VAL A 74 0.47 7.71 -7.53
C VAL A 74 1.61 8.26 -8.38
N CYS A 75 1.36 9.32 -9.16
CA CYS A 75 2.41 9.99 -9.93
C CYS A 75 3.53 10.54 -9.03
N HIS A 76 3.16 11.13 -7.89
CA HIS A 76 4.13 11.59 -6.91
C HIS A 76 4.95 10.42 -6.34
N TYR A 77 4.30 9.31 -5.98
CA TYR A 77 4.99 8.11 -5.48
C TYR A 77 6.03 7.58 -6.50
N ILE A 78 5.62 7.42 -7.76
CA ILE A 78 6.48 6.92 -8.84
C ILE A 78 7.68 7.85 -9.07
N ARG A 79 7.47 9.17 -9.08
CA ARG A 79 8.54 10.13 -9.39
C ARG A 79 9.45 10.41 -8.21
N ILE A 80 8.91 10.42 -7.00
CA ILE A 80 9.56 11.00 -5.80
C ILE A 80 9.44 10.09 -4.59
N GLY A 81 8.25 9.55 -4.32
CA GLY A 81 7.96 8.88 -3.05
C GLY A 81 8.82 7.66 -2.80
N GLU A 82 8.91 6.74 -3.77
CA GLU A 82 9.66 5.49 -3.56
C GLU A 82 11.15 5.75 -3.33
N ARG A 83 11.78 6.61 -4.14
CA ARG A 83 13.19 7.00 -3.96
C ARG A 83 13.45 7.77 -2.65
N ALA A 84 12.43 8.44 -2.11
CA ALA A 84 12.49 9.11 -0.80
C ALA A 84 12.18 8.16 0.37
N GLY A 85 11.93 6.87 0.09
CA GLY A 85 11.56 5.88 1.10
C GLY A 85 10.22 6.16 1.75
N PHE A 86 9.27 6.78 1.03
CA PHE A 86 7.89 6.93 1.47
C PHE A 86 7.13 5.63 1.23
N ARG A 87 6.31 5.22 2.20
CA ARG A 87 5.48 4.02 2.06
C ARG A 87 4.30 4.34 1.13
N PRO A 88 3.99 3.50 0.13
CA PRO A 88 2.81 3.70 -0.74
C PRO A 88 1.49 3.36 -0.02
N ALA A 89 1.56 2.52 1.00
CA ALA A 89 0.50 2.18 1.94
C ALA A 89 1.16 1.73 3.25
N CYS A 90 0.44 1.72 4.36
CA CYS A 90 0.97 1.20 5.63
C CYS A 90 1.44 -0.27 5.54
N THR A 91 0.91 -1.03 4.59
CA THR A 91 1.18 -2.46 4.37
C THR A 91 2.49 -2.76 3.66
N PHE A 92 3.11 -1.77 3.01
CA PHE A 92 4.31 -1.97 2.21
C PHE A 92 5.43 -0.99 2.61
N ASP A 93 6.57 -1.52 3.02
CA ASP A 93 7.76 -0.73 3.31
C ASP A 93 8.80 -0.90 2.18
N PRO A 94 8.91 0.06 1.24
CA PRO A 94 9.83 -0.07 0.11
C PRO A 94 11.30 -0.03 0.54
N ALA A 95 11.62 0.70 1.62
CA ALA A 95 13.00 0.84 2.07
C ALA A 95 13.48 -0.42 2.78
N TRP A 96 12.62 -1.00 3.64
CA TRP A 96 12.88 -2.32 4.22
C TRP A 96 12.93 -3.39 3.13
N TYR A 97 11.94 -3.43 2.23
CA TYR A 97 11.84 -4.43 1.17
C TYR A 97 13.09 -4.47 0.28
N ALA A 98 13.53 -3.30 -0.20
CA ALA A 98 14.72 -3.21 -1.05
C ALA A 98 16.00 -3.71 -0.34
N ARG A 99 16.15 -3.43 0.95
CA ARG A 99 17.30 -3.92 1.75
C ARG A 99 17.22 -5.42 1.99
N THR A 100 16.06 -5.92 2.42
CA THR A 100 15.84 -7.33 2.76
C THR A 100 16.06 -8.24 1.56
N TYR A 101 15.61 -7.82 0.38
CA TYR A 101 15.69 -8.62 -0.84
C TYR A 101 16.82 -8.19 -1.80
N GLY A 102 17.72 -7.32 -1.34
CA GLY A 102 18.92 -6.94 -2.09
C GLY A 102 18.65 -6.34 -3.47
N LEU A 103 17.63 -5.49 -3.59
CA LEU A 103 17.28 -4.89 -4.89
C LEU A 103 18.37 -3.92 -5.37
N ALA A 104 18.66 -3.98 -6.67
CA ALA A 104 19.59 -3.06 -7.30
C ALA A 104 19.09 -1.60 -7.21
N PRO A 105 19.97 -0.60 -6.99
CA PRO A 105 19.58 0.80 -6.94
C PRO A 105 18.76 1.22 -8.17
N GLY A 106 17.66 1.94 -7.94
CA GLY A 106 16.74 2.38 -9.01
C GLY A 106 15.68 1.34 -9.40
N THR A 107 15.75 0.12 -8.88
CA THR A 107 14.67 -0.87 -9.04
C THR A 107 13.47 -0.45 -8.17
N SER A 108 12.28 -0.39 -8.77
CA SER A 108 11.06 -0.14 -8.00
C SER A 108 10.72 -1.35 -7.12
N ALA A 109 10.75 -1.15 -5.81
CA ALA A 109 10.45 -2.17 -4.81
C ALA A 109 8.99 -2.61 -4.89
N LEU A 110 8.06 -1.66 -5.00
CA LEU A 110 6.64 -1.98 -5.11
C LEU A 110 6.35 -2.75 -6.42
N ARG A 111 6.93 -2.32 -7.55
CA ARG A 111 6.77 -3.07 -8.81
C ARG A 111 7.33 -4.49 -8.68
N HIS A 112 8.53 -4.63 -8.12
CA HIS A 112 9.14 -5.95 -7.90
C HIS A 112 8.23 -6.83 -7.05
N TYR A 113 7.72 -6.32 -5.93
CA TYR A 113 6.79 -7.06 -5.09
C TYR A 113 5.51 -7.44 -5.84
N LEU A 114 4.88 -6.51 -6.56
CA LEU A 114 3.67 -6.80 -7.33
C LEU A 114 3.88 -7.91 -8.36
N THR A 115 5.05 -7.96 -9.02
CA THR A 115 5.39 -9.03 -9.96
C THR A 115 5.55 -10.39 -9.27
N HIS A 116 6.07 -10.43 -8.04
CA HIS A 116 6.46 -11.67 -7.36
C HIS A 116 5.57 -12.07 -6.18
N ARG A 117 4.58 -11.28 -5.77
CA ARG A 117 3.75 -11.50 -4.56
C ARG A 117 3.09 -12.88 -4.48
N ARG A 118 2.82 -13.51 -5.62
CA ARG A 118 2.22 -14.85 -5.70
C ARG A 118 3.24 -15.99 -5.59
N SER A 119 4.54 -15.70 -5.71
CA SER A 119 5.61 -16.70 -5.57
C SER A 119 5.77 -17.22 -4.14
N GLN A 120 5.17 -16.54 -3.15
CA GLN A 120 5.26 -16.92 -1.74
C GLN A 120 6.67 -16.82 -1.13
N LEU A 121 7.55 -16.03 -1.76
CA LEU A 121 8.92 -15.81 -1.29
C LEU A 121 9.14 -14.42 -0.66
N TYR A 122 8.23 -13.48 -0.90
CA TYR A 122 8.42 -12.08 -0.56
C TYR A 122 7.34 -11.58 0.39
N ALA A 123 7.76 -11.03 1.53
CA ALA A 123 6.92 -10.32 2.47
C ALA A 123 6.92 -8.81 2.12
N PRO A 124 5.81 -8.09 2.30
CA PRO A 124 5.72 -6.66 1.98
C PRO A 124 6.25 -5.73 3.08
N ASN A 125 6.41 -6.24 4.30
CA ASN A 125 6.88 -5.49 5.47
C ASN A 125 7.52 -6.42 6.51
N ALA A 126 8.22 -5.84 7.48
CA ALA A 126 8.99 -6.55 8.49
C ALA A 126 8.15 -7.34 9.52
N LEU A 127 6.87 -7.01 9.69
CA LEU A 127 6.01 -7.66 10.68
C LEU A 127 5.29 -8.90 10.14
N PHE A 128 5.40 -9.14 8.82
CA PHE A 128 4.85 -10.32 8.17
C PHE A 128 5.96 -11.33 7.88
N ASP A 129 6.01 -12.40 8.67
CA ASP A 129 6.89 -13.54 8.42
C ASP A 129 6.18 -14.51 7.48
N ILE A 130 6.57 -14.47 6.20
CA ILE A 130 5.92 -15.28 5.17
C ILE A 130 6.14 -16.78 5.36
N ALA A 131 7.28 -17.21 5.90
CA ALA A 131 7.57 -18.62 6.11
C ALA A 131 6.68 -19.18 7.23
N PHE A 132 6.63 -18.50 8.37
CA PHE A 132 5.71 -18.82 9.46
C PHE A 132 4.25 -18.80 9.00
N TYR A 133 3.87 -17.77 8.24
CA TYR A 133 2.49 -17.61 7.80
C TYR A 133 2.05 -18.75 6.88
N LEU A 134 2.93 -19.21 5.99
CA LEU A 134 2.65 -20.33 5.08
C LEU A 134 2.73 -21.68 5.78
N GLU A 135 3.56 -21.85 6.81
CA GLU A 135 3.54 -23.06 7.64
C GLU A 135 2.15 -23.23 8.29
N ARG A 136 1.57 -22.13 8.77
CA ARG A 136 0.29 -22.16 9.51
C ARG A 136 -0.95 -22.13 8.63
N TYR A 137 -0.93 -21.35 7.54
CA TYR A 137 -2.10 -21.07 6.69
C TYR A 137 -1.89 -21.47 5.23
N GLY A 138 -0.72 -22.01 4.86
CA GLY A 138 -0.39 -22.32 3.46
C GLY A 138 -1.32 -23.35 2.83
N ALA A 139 -1.84 -24.30 3.62
CA ALA A 139 -2.79 -25.31 3.14
C ALA A 139 -4.11 -24.69 2.63
N GLU A 140 -4.63 -23.64 3.30
CA GLU A 140 -5.84 -22.93 2.85
C GLU A 140 -5.56 -21.94 1.72
N ILE A 141 -4.35 -21.36 1.68
CA ILE A 141 -3.93 -20.39 0.66
C ILE A 141 -3.66 -21.09 -0.68
N GLY A 142 -3.00 -22.25 -0.64
CA GLY A 142 -2.52 -22.96 -1.82
C GLY A 142 -1.33 -22.26 -2.51
N PRO A 143 -0.71 -22.89 -3.52
CA PRO A 143 0.44 -22.33 -4.23
C PRO A 143 0.04 -21.19 -5.17
N ASN A 144 1.01 -20.36 -5.58
CA ASN A 144 0.81 -19.28 -6.55
C ASN A 144 -0.30 -18.28 -6.15
N ARG A 145 -0.38 -17.99 -4.86
CA ARG A 145 -1.34 -17.06 -4.25
C ARG A 145 -0.61 -16.08 -3.35
N ASP A 146 -1.18 -14.88 -3.26
CA ASP A 146 -0.65 -13.81 -2.43
C ASP A 146 -1.02 -14.07 -0.96
N ALA A 147 -0.03 -14.50 -0.18
CA ALA A 147 -0.21 -14.85 1.23
C ALA A 147 -0.58 -13.65 2.09
N PHE A 148 -0.04 -12.47 1.78
CA PHE A 148 -0.37 -11.26 2.54
C PHE A 148 -1.78 -10.77 2.19
N ALA A 149 -2.22 -10.87 0.94
CA ALA A 149 -3.61 -10.60 0.58
C ALA A 149 -4.61 -11.51 1.32
N HIS A 150 -4.25 -12.77 1.59
CA HIS A 150 -5.04 -13.65 2.44
C HIS A 150 -5.15 -13.10 3.88
N LEU A 151 -4.04 -12.68 4.49
CA LEU A 151 -4.05 -12.01 5.79
C LEU A 151 -4.93 -10.76 5.78
N LEU A 152 -4.84 -9.91 4.76
CA LEU A 152 -5.67 -8.70 4.68
C LEU A 152 -7.17 -9.04 4.68
N ARG A 153 -7.57 -10.07 3.93
CA ARG A 153 -8.98 -10.48 3.76
C ARG A 153 -9.57 -11.21 4.97
N HIS A 154 -8.75 -11.97 5.69
CA HIS A 154 -9.22 -12.89 6.73
C HIS A 154 -8.71 -12.52 8.14
N GLY A 155 -7.61 -11.79 8.24
CA GLY A 155 -6.92 -11.45 9.48
C GLY A 155 -7.78 -10.68 10.48
N ALA A 156 -8.57 -9.72 10.01
CA ALA A 156 -9.46 -8.95 10.88
C ALA A 156 -10.55 -9.80 11.57
N ARG A 157 -11.05 -10.86 10.91
CA ARG A 157 -12.14 -11.68 11.43
C ARG A 157 -11.65 -12.87 12.27
N ARG A 158 -10.42 -13.33 12.03
CA ARG A 158 -9.87 -14.56 12.60
C ARG A 158 -8.68 -14.33 13.52
N ASP A 159 -8.24 -13.08 13.69
CA ASP A 159 -7.03 -12.72 14.43
C ASP A 159 -5.83 -13.58 14.00
N LEU A 160 -5.55 -13.55 12.69
CA LEU A 160 -4.45 -14.32 12.13
C LEU A 160 -3.11 -13.69 12.51
N ASP A 161 -2.28 -14.46 13.20
CA ASP A 161 -0.91 -14.07 13.54
C ASP A 161 -0.06 -13.91 12.28
N ALA A 162 0.58 -12.75 12.14
CA ALA A 162 1.40 -12.41 10.98
C ALA A 162 2.86 -12.90 11.09
N SER A 163 3.30 -13.19 12.31
CA SER A 163 4.63 -13.68 12.65
C SER A 163 4.61 -14.37 14.01
N PRO A 164 5.64 -15.14 14.39
CA PRO A 164 5.72 -15.78 15.71
C PRO A 164 5.65 -14.79 16.88
N ASN A 165 6.00 -13.53 16.64
CA ASN A 165 6.11 -12.48 17.66
C ASN A 165 4.93 -11.50 17.64
N PHE A 166 3.88 -11.79 16.87
CA PHE A 166 2.70 -10.94 16.77
C PHE A 166 1.42 -11.76 17.00
N ASP A 167 0.98 -11.80 18.25
CA ASP A 167 -0.33 -12.33 18.65
C ASP A 167 -1.41 -11.30 18.30
N ALA A 168 -2.17 -11.57 17.23
CA ALA A 168 -3.17 -10.64 16.72
C ALA A 168 -4.35 -10.46 17.69
N GLY A 169 -4.75 -11.53 18.39
CA GLY A 169 -5.88 -11.51 19.34
C GLY A 169 -5.54 -10.74 20.62
N ALA A 170 -4.35 -10.98 21.19
CA ALA A 170 -3.85 -10.23 22.33
C ALA A 170 -3.63 -8.75 21.97
N TYR A 171 -3.09 -8.47 20.78
CA TYR A 171 -2.92 -7.10 20.30
C TYR A 171 -4.27 -6.39 20.16
N ARG A 172 -5.27 -7.04 19.54
CA ARG A 172 -6.65 -6.54 19.47
C ARG A 172 -7.19 -6.17 20.83
N ALA A 173 -7.12 -7.09 21.80
CA ALA A 173 -7.65 -6.89 23.14
C ALA A 173 -6.98 -5.70 23.85
N ARG A 174 -5.64 -5.63 23.77
CA ARG A 174 -4.84 -4.55 24.36
C ARG A 174 -5.19 -3.17 23.78
N HIS A 175 -5.41 -3.09 22.47
CA HIS A 175 -5.66 -1.84 21.76
C HIS A 175 -7.14 -1.53 21.54
N ARG A 176 -8.05 -2.41 22.01
CA ARG A 176 -9.52 -2.29 21.85
C ARG A 176 -9.94 -2.13 20.39
N ILE A 177 -9.33 -2.90 19.49
CA ILE A 177 -9.62 -2.86 18.06
C ILE A 177 -10.96 -3.58 17.80
N PRO A 178 -11.94 -2.96 17.12
CA PRO A 178 -13.23 -3.58 16.84
C PRO A 178 -13.10 -4.88 16.03
N SER A 179 -13.83 -5.93 16.43
CA SER A 179 -13.86 -7.22 15.72
C SER A 179 -14.78 -7.23 14.50
N ALA A 180 -15.68 -6.25 14.39
CA ALA A 180 -16.58 -6.07 13.26
C ALA A 180 -16.38 -4.69 12.62
N PRO A 181 -16.34 -4.61 11.28
CA PRO A 181 -16.18 -3.34 10.58
C PRO A 181 -17.45 -2.50 10.67
N ALA A 182 -17.29 -1.18 10.64
CA ALA A 182 -18.40 -0.22 10.66
C ALA A 182 -19.24 -0.26 9.36
N SER A 183 -18.62 -0.64 8.24
CA SER A 183 -19.28 -0.82 6.95
C SER A 183 -18.56 -1.84 6.08
N ALA A 184 -19.05 -2.06 4.86
CA ALA A 184 -18.39 -2.91 3.87
C ALA A 184 -17.16 -2.24 3.22
N LEU A 185 -16.87 -0.96 3.49
CA LEU A 185 -15.72 -0.26 2.90
C LEU A 185 -14.39 -0.90 3.32
N ILE A 186 -13.43 -0.97 2.40
CA ILE A 186 -12.09 -1.54 2.67
C ILE A 186 -11.43 -0.87 3.87
N ALA A 187 -11.52 0.46 3.98
CA ALA A 187 -10.92 1.21 5.08
C ALA A 187 -11.43 0.76 6.46
N ASP A 188 -12.73 0.46 6.57
CA ASP A 188 -13.36 -0.01 7.81
C ASP A 188 -12.99 -1.47 8.10
N GLN A 189 -12.89 -2.31 7.07
CA GLN A 189 -12.39 -3.69 7.21
C GLN A 189 -10.94 -3.72 7.68
N GLU A 190 -10.10 -2.85 7.13
CA GLU A 190 -8.69 -2.71 7.50
C GLU A 190 -8.51 -2.11 8.90
N ALA A 191 -9.40 -1.22 9.33
CA ALA A 191 -9.38 -0.66 10.69
C ALA A 191 -9.59 -1.75 11.77
N CYS A 192 -10.26 -2.85 11.41
CA CYS A 192 -10.44 -4.01 12.29
C CYS A 192 -9.25 -4.97 12.31
N ASN A 193 -8.24 -4.81 11.45
CA ASN A 193 -7.12 -5.73 11.35
C ASN A 193 -5.99 -5.34 12.34
N PRO A 194 -5.61 -6.20 13.30
CA PRO A 194 -4.60 -5.89 14.32
C PRO A 194 -3.24 -5.54 13.72
N LEU A 195 -2.80 -6.25 12.68
CA LEU A 195 -1.53 -5.96 12.01
C LEU A 195 -1.59 -4.59 11.31
N ILE A 196 -2.70 -4.28 10.64
CA ILE A 196 -2.85 -3.00 9.93
C ILE A 196 -2.87 -1.84 10.92
N HIS A 197 -3.55 -1.99 12.05
CA HIS A 197 -3.49 -1.01 13.13
C HIS A 197 -2.05 -0.78 13.60
N ARG A 198 -1.27 -1.86 13.81
CA ARG A 198 0.15 -1.75 14.19
C ARG A 198 0.99 -1.01 13.14
N LEU A 199 0.84 -1.39 11.86
CA LEU A 199 1.59 -0.83 10.74
C LEU A 199 1.26 0.64 10.48
N LYS A 200 -0.01 1.04 10.62
CA LYS A 200 -0.42 2.46 10.54
C LYS A 200 0.30 3.30 11.58
N ARG A 201 0.31 2.83 12.84
CA ARG A 201 1.01 3.52 13.93
C ARG A 201 2.52 3.62 13.69
N GLU A 202 3.17 2.54 13.24
CA GLU A 202 4.61 2.59 12.90
C GLU A 202 4.90 3.62 11.80
N ALA A 203 4.06 3.68 10.76
CA ALA A 203 4.24 4.64 9.68
C ALA A 203 4.02 6.10 10.13
N GLU A 204 3.06 6.35 11.02
CA GLU A 204 2.80 7.66 11.62
C GLU A 204 3.95 8.11 12.52
N ASP A 205 4.44 7.22 13.40
CA ASP A 205 5.57 7.47 14.30
C ASP A 205 6.85 7.78 13.50
N GLU A 206 7.16 6.97 12.49
CA GLU A 206 8.30 7.20 11.59
C GLU A 206 8.17 8.53 10.84
N HIS A 207 6.98 8.87 10.36
CA HIS A 207 6.74 10.13 9.67
C HIS A 207 6.93 11.33 10.61
N ALA A 208 6.40 11.26 11.83
CA ALA A 208 6.57 12.29 12.84
C ALA A 208 8.04 12.50 13.22
N GLN A 209 8.79 11.41 13.38
CA GLN A 209 10.25 11.46 13.63
C GLN A 209 11.00 12.12 12.48
N ARG A 210 10.66 11.79 11.22
CA ARG A 210 11.26 12.44 10.03
C ARG A 210 10.96 13.93 9.96
N GLN A 211 9.75 14.36 10.35
CA GLN A 211 9.42 15.79 10.42
C GLN A 211 10.22 16.49 11.53
N ALA A 212 10.33 15.88 12.71
CA ALA A 212 11.05 16.42 13.86
C ALA A 212 12.57 16.54 13.59
N ALA A 213 13.16 15.60 12.84
CA ALA A 213 14.56 15.63 12.43
C ALA A 213 14.91 16.79 11.46
N GLY A 214 13.90 17.53 10.98
CA GLY A 214 14.07 18.68 10.09
C GLY A 214 14.22 18.29 8.61
N ARG A 215 13.63 19.11 7.72
CA ARG A 215 13.81 18.97 6.27
C ARG A 215 15.26 19.32 5.91
N PRO A 216 16.06 18.40 5.32
CA PRO A 216 17.43 18.71 4.95
C PRO A 216 17.46 19.85 3.94
N ALA A 217 18.53 20.65 3.93
CA ALA A 217 18.65 21.86 3.11
C ALA A 217 18.40 21.65 1.60
N TRP A 218 18.62 20.43 1.08
CA TRP A 218 18.36 20.07 -0.32
C TRP A 218 16.86 20.02 -0.68
N TRP A 219 15.96 19.79 0.29
CA TRP A 219 14.50 19.73 0.07
C TRP A 219 13.92 21.08 -0.36
N ARG A 220 14.43 22.20 0.18
CA ARG A 220 13.99 23.55 -0.20
C ARG A 220 14.44 23.96 -1.61
N ARG A 221 15.47 23.29 -2.16
CA ARG A 221 15.99 23.57 -3.50
C ARG A 221 15.16 22.91 -4.62
N LEU A 222 14.46 21.81 -4.32
CA LEU A 222 13.60 21.13 -5.30
C LEU A 222 12.27 21.85 -5.59
N LEU A 223 11.82 22.75 -4.69
CA LEU A 223 10.60 23.54 -4.86
C LEU A 223 10.83 24.91 -5.54
N ARG A 224 12.08 25.30 -5.82
CA ARG A 224 12.41 26.60 -6.44
C ARG A 224 12.84 26.52 -7.91
N ASN A 225 13.00 25.32 -8.47
CA ASN A 225 13.41 25.10 -9.86
C ASN A 225 12.39 24.24 -10.64
N GLY A 226 11.11 24.32 -10.27
CA GLY A 226 9.99 23.69 -10.99
C GLY A 226 9.14 24.73 -11.69
#